data_AF-A0A962HYR2-F1
#
_entry.id   AF-A0A962HYR2-F1
#
_cell.length_a   1.000
_cell.length_b   1.000
_cell.length_c   1.000
_cell.angle_alpha   90.00
_cell.angle_beta   90.00
_cell.angle_gamma   90.00
#
_symmetry.space_group_name_H-M   'P 1'
#
loop_
_entity.id
_entity.type
_entity.pdbx_description
1 polymer ?
#
loop_
_entity_poly.entity_id
_entity_poly.type
_entity_poly.pdbx_seq_one_letter_code
_entity_poly.pdbx_strand_id
1 'polypeptide(L)'
;MFEQGRKVWWPLKWREYDENGNEVERGMTVLFAIYTNAERAAAKDSALSTMLVDANRRLGEISKQLQAGVEVQPVEGKTVQQQLDEQLALLAQLNAKQLAEVVERVRDWRWTIDDAQVPFSREQLDELVAYPDFAGLFSRGLDEASRGALAKN
;
A
#
# COMPACT_ATOMS: atom_id res chain seq x y z
N MET A 1 -21.25 3.73 -15.88
CA MET A 1 -20.30 4.66 -16.50
C MET A 1 -19.58 5.36 -15.37
N PHE A 2 -18.37 4.92 -15.01
CA PHE A 2 -17.62 5.51 -13.89
C PHE A 2 -17.14 6.89 -14.34
N GLU A 3 -17.52 7.95 -13.62
CA GLU A 3 -16.91 9.27 -13.82
C GLU A 3 -15.39 9.09 -13.73
N GLN A 4 -14.66 9.50 -14.77
CA GLN A 4 -13.21 9.36 -14.78
C GLN A 4 -12.64 10.20 -13.63
N GLY A 5 -12.10 9.53 -12.60
CA GLY A 5 -11.48 10.19 -11.45
C GLY A 5 -10.50 11.28 -11.89
N ARG A 6 -10.50 12.40 -11.17
CA ARG A 6 -9.59 13.52 -11.40
C ARG A 6 -8.14 13.01 -11.43
N LYS A 7 -7.30 13.55 -12.33
CA LYS A 7 -5.88 13.22 -12.38
C LYS A 7 -5.05 14.29 -11.68
N VAL A 8 -4.09 13.90 -10.85
CA VAL A 8 -3.23 14.83 -10.10
C VAL A 8 -1.79 14.32 -10.10
N TRP A 9 -0.86 15.23 -10.41
CA TRP A 9 0.57 15.01 -10.20
C TRP A 9 0.88 15.15 -8.70
N TRP A 10 1.45 14.11 -8.11
CA TRP A 10 1.79 14.08 -6.69
C TRP A 10 3.25 13.65 -6.48
N PRO A 11 4.03 14.36 -5.66
CA PRO A 11 5.39 13.97 -5.37
C PRO A 11 5.42 12.77 -4.41
N LEU A 12 6.19 11.75 -4.77
CA LEU A 12 6.61 10.66 -3.89
C LEU A 12 8.06 10.90 -3.50
N LYS A 13 8.37 10.75 -2.20
CA LYS A 13 9.72 10.92 -1.67
C LYS A 13 10.09 9.71 -0.83
N TRP A 14 11.33 9.26 -0.97
CA TRP A 14 11.88 8.18 -0.14
C TRP A 14 13.37 8.43 0.12
N ARG A 15 13.93 7.66 1.03
CA ARG A 15 15.33 7.76 1.45
C ARG A 15 16.05 6.49 1.01
N GLU A 16 17.20 6.65 0.40
CA GLU A 16 18.12 5.58 0.04
C GLU A 16 19.48 5.84 0.69
N TYR A 17 20.31 4.82 0.80
CA TYR A 17 21.70 4.96 1.24
C TYR A 17 22.61 4.81 0.03
N ASP A 18 23.53 5.75 -0.16
CA ASP A 18 24.55 5.66 -1.21
C ASP A 18 25.63 4.60 -0.86
N GLU A 19 26.57 4.38 -1.78
CA GLU A 19 27.69 3.45 -1.58
C GLU A 19 28.60 3.79 -0.39
N ASN A 20 28.53 5.04 0.10
CA ASN A 20 29.27 5.53 1.25
C ASN A 20 28.46 5.45 2.56
N GLY A 21 27.22 4.95 2.51
CA GLY A 21 26.31 4.89 3.66
C GLY A 21 25.66 6.23 4.02
N ASN A 22 25.73 7.24 3.16
CA ASN A 22 25.02 8.51 3.36
C ASN A 22 23.57 8.38 2.93
N GLU A 23 22.67 8.97 3.72
CA GLU A 23 21.26 9.06 3.39
C GLU A 23 21.03 10.10 2.27
N VAL A 24 20.40 9.67 1.18
CA VAL A 24 20.05 10.50 0.04
C VAL A 24 18.53 10.49 -0.14
N GLU A 25 17.92 11.68 -0.18
CA GLU A 25 16.50 11.82 -0.52
C GLU A 25 16.32 11.66 -2.04
N ARG A 26 15.49 10.70 -2.42
CA ARG A 26 15.03 10.49 -3.80
C ARG A 26 13.57 10.92 -3.93
N GLY A 27 13.18 11.25 -5.15
CA GLY A 27 11.81 11.59 -5.44
C GLY A 27 11.41 11.30 -6.88
N MET A 28 10.11 11.06 -7.05
CA MET A 28 9.45 10.98 -8.35
C MET A 28 8.12 11.71 -8.26
N THR A 29 7.63 12.25 -9.36
CA THR A 29 6.26 12.80 -9.39
C THR A 29 5.37 11.82 -10.14
N VAL A 30 4.30 11.35 -9.54
CA VAL A 30 3.40 10.35 -10.13
C VAL A 30 2.08 10.99 -10.48
N LEU A 31 1.54 10.66 -11.66
CA LEU A 31 0.20 11.05 -12.07
C LEU A 31 -0.80 10.00 -11.59
N PHE A 32 -1.55 10.33 -10.53
CA PHE A 32 -2.60 9.46 -10.01
C PHE A 32 -3.97 9.83 -10.58
N ALA A 33 -4.77 8.82 -10.90
CA ALA A 33 -6.23 8.93 -10.97
C ALA A 33 -6.80 8.79 -9.55
N ILE A 34 -7.01 9.94 -8.89
CA ILE A 34 -7.38 10.00 -7.48
C ILE A 34 -8.82 9.55 -7.23
N TYR A 35 -9.10 9.14 -6.00
CA TYR A 35 -10.45 8.81 -5.57
C TYR A 35 -11.37 10.03 -5.66
N THR A 36 -12.56 9.82 -6.23
CA THR A 36 -13.70 10.72 -6.05
C THR A 36 -14.17 10.72 -4.60
N ASN A 37 -14.98 11.72 -4.20
CA ASN A 37 -15.59 11.75 -2.87
C ASN A 37 -16.40 10.48 -2.57
N ALA A 38 -17.13 9.97 -3.57
CA ALA A 38 -17.94 8.76 -3.45
C ALA A 38 -17.07 7.50 -3.28
N GLU A 39 -16.04 7.31 -4.11
CA GLU A 39 -15.11 6.19 -3.98
C GLU A 39 -14.37 6.23 -2.65
N ARG A 40 -14.01 7.42 -2.17
CA ARG A 40 -13.27 7.55 -0.92
C ARG A 40 -14.14 7.35 0.32
N ALA A 41 -15.42 7.73 0.25
CA ALA A 41 -16.41 7.34 1.26
C ALA A 41 -16.57 5.82 1.26
N ALA A 42 -16.73 5.21 0.09
CA ALA A 42 -16.79 3.76 -0.05
C ALA A 42 -15.48 3.06 0.39
N ALA A 43 -14.31 3.68 0.23
CA ALA A 43 -13.01 3.16 0.67
C ALA A 43 -12.81 3.29 2.19
N LYS A 44 -13.26 4.39 2.79
CA LYS A 44 -13.25 4.61 4.25
C LYS A 44 -14.27 3.72 4.98
N ASP A 45 -15.43 3.53 4.37
CA ASP A 45 -16.48 2.63 4.86
C ASP A 45 -16.21 1.18 4.44
N SER A 46 -15.20 0.95 3.61
CA SER A 46 -14.91 -0.37 3.08
C SER A 46 -14.37 -1.25 4.19
N ALA A 47 -15.01 -2.41 4.32
CA ALA A 47 -14.59 -3.51 5.15
C ALA A 47 -13.09 -3.84 5.01
N LEU A 48 -12.44 -3.54 3.88
CA LEU A 48 -11.03 -3.83 3.62
C LEU A 48 -10.08 -3.16 4.63
N SER A 49 -10.32 -1.89 4.97
CA SER A 49 -9.44 -1.14 5.88
C SER A 49 -9.65 -1.60 7.33
N THR A 50 -10.90 -1.81 7.73
CA THR A 50 -11.25 -2.40 9.03
C THR A 50 -10.70 -3.82 9.16
N MET A 51 -10.81 -4.65 8.11
CA MET A 51 -10.29 -6.02 8.09
C MET A 51 -8.77 -6.07 8.14
N LEU A 52 -8.05 -5.16 7.48
CA LEU A 52 -6.58 -5.06 7.59
C LEU A 52 -6.15 -4.70 9.02
N VAL A 53 -6.82 -3.75 9.66
CA VAL A 53 -6.53 -3.36 11.05
C VAL A 53 -6.85 -4.49 12.02
N ASP A 54 -8.01 -5.12 11.87
CA ASP A 54 -8.45 -6.23 12.73
C ASP A 54 -7.55 -7.47 12.57
N ALA A 55 -7.17 -7.82 11.33
CA ALA A 55 -6.26 -8.92 11.06
C ALA A 55 -4.87 -8.67 11.67
N ASN A 56 -4.31 -7.47 11.52
CA ASN A 56 -3.06 -7.09 12.17
C ASN A 56 -3.15 -7.14 13.70
N ARG A 57 -4.27 -6.70 14.28
CA ARG A 57 -4.48 -6.76 15.73
C ARG A 57 -4.50 -8.20 16.23
N ARG A 58 -5.26 -9.08 15.56
CA ARG A 58 -5.35 -10.51 15.90
C ARG A 58 -4.02 -11.23 15.76
N LEU A 59 -3.24 -10.93 14.72
CA LEU A 59 -1.89 -11.46 14.56
C LEU A 59 -0.96 -11.02 15.70
N GLY A 60 -1.04 -9.75 16.12
CA GLY A 60 -0.27 -9.26 17.26
C GLY A 60 -0.64 -9.96 18.57
N GLU A 61 -1.92 -10.28 18.78
CA GLU A 61 -2.41 -11.05 19.91
C GLU A 61 -1.90 -12.50 19.88
N ILE A 62 -2.04 -13.19 18.73
CA ILE A 62 -1.56 -14.56 18.53
C ILE A 62 -0.03 -14.64 18.72
N SER A 63 0.72 -13.71 18.12
CA SER A 63 2.18 -13.66 18.24
C SER A 63 2.63 -13.45 19.68
N LYS A 64 1.93 -12.60 20.45
CA LYS A 64 2.24 -12.39 21.88
C LYS A 64 1.95 -13.64 22.72
N GLN A 65 0.85 -14.32 22.45
CA GLN A 65 0.50 -15.55 23.16
C GLN A 65 1.49 -16.68 22.87
N LEU A 66 1.93 -16.83 21.61
CA LEU A 66 2.99 -17.75 21.22
C LEU A 66 4.32 -17.44 21.92
N GLN A 67 4.74 -16.18 21.95
CA GLN A 67 5.98 -15.76 22.63
C GLN A 67 5.93 -15.95 24.15
N ALA A 68 4.75 -15.85 24.75
CA ALA A 68 4.55 -16.02 26.18
C ALA A 68 4.54 -17.49 26.62
N GLY A 69 4.64 -18.46 25.70
CA GLY A 69 4.57 -19.89 26.00
C GLY A 69 3.22 -20.32 26.57
N VAL A 70 2.17 -19.52 26.36
CA VAL A 70 0.82 -19.83 26.80
C VAL A 70 0.26 -20.89 25.86
N GLU A 71 -0.24 -21.99 26.41
CA GLU A 71 -1.07 -22.96 25.69
C GLU A 71 -2.33 -22.22 25.21
N VAL A 72 -2.28 -21.69 24.00
CA VAL A 72 -3.45 -21.08 23.37
C VAL A 72 -4.39 -22.22 23.05
N GLN A 73 -5.54 -22.23 23.72
CA GLN A 73 -6.56 -23.24 23.43
C GLN A 73 -6.99 -23.09 21.96
N PRO A 74 -6.93 -24.16 21.17
CA PRO A 74 -7.35 -24.12 19.78
C PRO A 74 -8.82 -23.73 19.71
N VAL A 75 -9.11 -22.54 19.17
CA VAL A 75 -10.49 -22.14 18.88
C VAL A 75 -10.92 -22.91 17.63
N GLU A 76 -12.07 -23.61 17.71
CA GLU A 76 -12.64 -24.42 16.62
C GLU A 76 -11.76 -25.60 16.15
N GLY A 77 -10.88 -26.13 17.01
CA GLY A 77 -10.04 -27.28 16.66
C GLY A 77 -8.89 -26.98 15.69
N LYS A 78 -8.63 -25.70 15.40
CA LYS A 78 -7.46 -25.25 14.63
C LYS A 78 -6.30 -24.94 15.56
N THR A 79 -5.09 -25.37 15.20
CA THR A 79 -3.88 -24.99 15.95
C THR A 79 -3.64 -23.49 15.82
N VAL A 80 -2.92 -22.90 16.77
CA VAL A 80 -2.50 -21.49 16.72
C VAL A 80 -1.79 -21.15 15.42
N GLN A 81 -0.95 -22.09 14.95
CA GLN A 81 -0.23 -21.94 13.70
C GLN A 81 -1.18 -21.85 12.50
N GLN A 82 -2.22 -22.69 12.46
CA GLN A 82 -3.22 -22.63 11.38
C GLN A 82 -4.00 -21.32 11.38
N GLN A 83 -4.34 -20.80 12.57
CA GLN A 83 -5.00 -19.49 12.68
C GLN A 83 -4.08 -18.37 12.22
N LEU A 84 -2.79 -18.43 12.56
CA LEU A 84 -1.77 -17.48 12.09
C LEU A 84 -1.68 -17.52 10.56
N ASP A 85 -1.57 -18.71 9.97
CA ASP A 85 -1.43 -18.91 8.53
C ASP A 85 -2.66 -18.37 7.75
N GLU A 86 -3.88 -18.63 8.24
CA GLU A 86 -5.10 -18.10 7.65
C GLU A 86 -5.18 -16.56 7.69
N GLN A 87 -4.76 -15.96 8.82
CA GLN A 87 -4.73 -14.51 8.95
C GLN A 87 -3.64 -13.86 8.07
N LEU A 88 -2.47 -14.49 7.96
CA LEU A 88 -1.42 -14.05 7.04
C LEU A 88 -1.88 -14.14 5.59
N ALA A 89 -2.56 -15.22 5.21
CA ALA A 89 -3.14 -15.38 3.87
C ALA A 89 -4.18 -14.29 3.57
N LEU A 90 -5.05 -13.97 4.54
CA LEU A 90 -6.02 -12.89 4.40
C LEU A 90 -5.32 -11.54 4.20
N LEU A 91 -4.32 -11.20 5.02
CA LEU A 91 -3.54 -9.97 4.84
C LEU A 91 -2.88 -9.91 3.46
N ALA A 92 -2.29 -11.01 3.01
CA ALA A 92 -1.67 -11.07 1.69
C ALA A 92 -2.68 -10.79 0.57
N GLN A 93 -3.90 -11.34 0.65
CA GLN A 93 -4.97 -11.06 -0.31
C GLN A 93 -5.44 -9.60 -0.26
N LEU A 94 -5.62 -9.04 0.94
CA LEU A 94 -6.02 -7.65 1.12
C LEU A 94 -4.95 -6.69 0.56
N ASN A 95 -3.67 -6.96 0.82
CA ASN A 95 -2.55 -6.23 0.27
C ASN A 95 -2.47 -6.34 -1.26
N ALA A 96 -2.64 -7.55 -1.81
CA ALA A 96 -2.65 -7.76 -3.26
C ALA A 96 -3.76 -6.97 -3.95
N LYS A 97 -4.95 -6.92 -3.33
CA LYS A 97 -6.06 -6.11 -3.84
C LYS A 97 -5.74 -4.61 -3.83
N GLN A 98 -5.12 -4.11 -2.76
CA GLN A 98 -4.71 -2.72 -2.66
C GLN A 98 -3.62 -2.37 -3.69
N LEU A 99 -2.69 -3.27 -3.93
CA LEU A 99 -1.65 -3.11 -4.95
C LEU A 99 -2.23 -3.07 -6.36
N ALA A 100 -3.15 -3.99 -6.68
CA ALA A 100 -3.84 -3.98 -7.96
C ALA A 100 -4.57 -2.64 -8.20
N GLU A 101 -5.16 -2.06 -7.15
CA GLU A 101 -5.80 -0.74 -7.25
C GLU A 101 -4.79 0.39 -7.49
N VAL A 102 -3.65 0.40 -6.78
CA VAL A 102 -2.58 1.36 -7.02
C VAL A 102 -2.11 1.30 -8.46
N VAL A 103 -1.83 0.08 -8.93
CA VAL A 103 -1.45 -0.21 -10.31
C VAL A 103 -2.51 0.37 -11.24
N GLU A 104 -3.78 0.03 -11.07
CA GLU A 104 -4.90 0.58 -11.85
C GLU A 104 -5.12 2.08 -11.73
N ARG A 105 -4.46 2.81 -10.82
CA ARG A 105 -4.64 4.26 -10.65
C ARG A 105 -3.43 5.11 -11.03
N VAL A 106 -2.24 4.54 -11.16
CA VAL A 106 -1.09 5.23 -11.75
C VAL A 106 -1.30 5.37 -13.27
N ARG A 107 -1.05 6.57 -13.79
CA ARG A 107 -1.22 6.88 -15.22
C ARG A 107 0.08 7.27 -15.91
N ASP A 108 1.02 7.81 -15.15
CA ASP A 108 2.32 8.29 -15.65
C ASP A 108 3.24 8.60 -14.46
N TRP A 109 4.53 8.82 -14.71
CA TRP A 109 5.48 9.38 -13.74
C TRP A 109 6.53 10.30 -14.37
N ARG A 110 7.16 11.12 -13.54
CA ARG A 110 8.36 11.88 -13.84
C ARG A 110 9.40 11.46 -12.83
N TRP A 111 10.34 10.63 -13.29
CA TRP A 111 11.41 10.09 -12.48
C TRP A 111 12.73 10.24 -13.23
N THR A 112 13.76 10.67 -12.51
CA THR A 112 15.11 10.87 -13.03
C THR A 112 16.08 10.12 -12.13
N ILE A 113 16.98 9.34 -12.73
CA ILE A 113 18.08 8.63 -12.06
C ILE A 113 19.35 8.98 -12.82
N ASP A 114 20.37 9.46 -12.13
CA ASP A 114 21.67 9.84 -12.72
C ASP A 114 21.53 10.72 -13.98
N ASP A 115 20.69 11.76 -13.86
CA ASP A 115 20.31 12.70 -14.94
C ASP A 115 19.59 12.08 -16.16
N ALA A 116 19.31 10.77 -16.15
CA ALA A 116 18.52 10.09 -17.16
C ALA A 116 17.03 10.04 -16.79
N GLN A 117 16.16 10.38 -17.74
CA GLN A 117 14.72 10.25 -17.56
C GLN A 117 14.31 8.78 -17.64
N VAL A 118 13.64 8.29 -16.60
CA VAL A 118 13.04 6.95 -16.60
C VAL A 118 11.65 7.05 -17.26
N PRO A 119 11.43 6.42 -18.43
CA PRO A 119 10.12 6.43 -19.07
C PRO A 119 9.10 5.69 -18.22
N PHE A 120 7.83 6.05 -18.34
CA PHE A 120 6.75 5.29 -17.73
C PHE A 120 6.44 4.04 -18.56
N SER A 121 6.31 2.91 -17.88
CA SER A 121 5.72 1.70 -18.45
C SER A 121 4.94 0.93 -17.39
N ARG A 122 3.95 0.16 -17.84
CA ARG A 122 3.13 -0.65 -16.94
C ARG A 122 3.95 -1.76 -16.28
N GLU A 123 4.81 -2.40 -17.06
CA GLU A 123 5.71 -3.47 -16.59
C GLU A 123 6.63 -2.98 -15.47
N GLN A 124 7.28 -1.82 -15.63
CA GLN A 124 8.11 -1.26 -14.56
C GLN A 124 7.31 -0.87 -13.32
N LEU A 125 6.07 -0.41 -13.49
CA LEU A 125 5.22 -0.13 -12.34
C LEU A 125 4.93 -1.42 -11.56
N ASP A 126 4.57 -2.50 -12.26
CA ASP A 126 4.31 -3.81 -11.66
C ASP A 126 5.56 -4.35 -10.93
N GLU A 127 6.74 -4.19 -11.53
CA GLU A 127 8.03 -4.53 -10.91
C GLU A 127 8.30 -3.69 -9.66
N LEU A 128 8.11 -2.37 -9.72
CA LEU A 128 8.33 -1.49 -8.58
C LEU A 128 7.40 -1.83 -7.41
N VAL A 129 6.10 -2.00 -7.66
CA VAL A 129 5.16 -2.32 -6.58
C VAL A 129 5.29 -3.75 -6.06
N ALA A 130 6.08 -4.62 -6.71
CA ALA A 130 6.45 -5.91 -6.14
C ALA A 130 7.37 -5.75 -4.91
N TYR A 131 8.10 -4.62 -4.82
CA TYR A 131 8.90 -4.28 -3.64
C TYR A 131 8.03 -3.65 -2.55
N PRO A 132 8.00 -4.20 -1.31
CA PRO A 132 7.12 -3.72 -0.24
C PRO A 132 7.25 -2.22 0.08
N ASP A 133 8.45 -1.65 -0.01
CA ASP A 133 8.68 -0.24 0.28
C ASP A 133 8.03 0.67 -0.77
N PHE A 134 8.14 0.30 -2.05
CA PHE A 134 7.50 1.02 -3.15
C PHE A 134 6.00 0.79 -3.16
N ALA A 135 5.53 -0.43 -2.93
CA ALA A 135 4.12 -0.74 -2.68
C ALA A 135 3.49 0.21 -1.65
N GLY A 136 4.15 0.35 -0.49
CA GLY A 136 3.71 1.25 0.58
C GLY A 136 3.84 2.73 0.22
N LEU A 137 4.87 3.12 -0.54
CA LEU A 137 5.08 4.49 -1.03
C LEU A 137 3.96 4.93 -1.98
N PHE A 138 3.66 4.13 -3.00
CA PHE A 138 2.61 4.44 -3.97
C PHE A 138 1.21 4.40 -3.34
N SER A 139 0.94 3.45 -2.45
CA SER A 139 -0.34 3.38 -1.72
C SER A 139 -0.59 4.63 -0.88
N ARG A 140 0.43 5.09 -0.12
CA ARG A 140 0.35 6.33 0.66
C ARG A 140 0.21 7.55 -0.25
N GLY A 141 1.02 7.62 -1.30
CA GLY A 141 0.96 8.71 -2.27
C GLY A 141 -0.41 8.89 -2.91
N LEU A 142 -1.07 7.79 -3.28
CA LEU A 142 -2.42 7.82 -3.82
C LEU A 142 -3.45 8.33 -2.80
N ASP A 143 -3.38 7.86 -1.55
CA ASP A 143 -4.28 8.32 -0.48
C ASP A 143 -4.06 9.81 -0.15
N GLU A 144 -2.81 10.25 -0.04
CA GLU A 144 -2.44 11.65 0.18
C GLU A 144 -2.88 12.54 -0.98
N ALA A 145 -2.60 12.15 -2.23
CA ALA A 145 -3.04 12.89 -3.42
C ALA A 145 -4.56 13.05 -3.44
N SER A 146 -5.28 11.99 -3.09
CA SER A 146 -6.74 11.99 -3.05
C SER A 146 -7.30 12.87 -1.94
N ARG A 147 -6.60 13.00 -0.80
CA ARG A 147 -6.99 13.91 0.29
C ARG A 147 -6.62 15.35 -0.02
N GLY A 148 -5.39 15.60 -0.45
CA GLY A 148 -4.82 16.92 -0.65
C GLY A 148 -5.42 17.68 -1.84
N ALA A 149 -5.80 16.98 -2.91
CA ALA A 149 -6.45 17.62 -4.07
C ALA A 149 -7.87 18.13 -3.78
N LEU A 150 -8.54 17.56 -2.78
CA LEU A 150 -9.88 17.98 -2.35
C LEU A 150 -9.84 19.17 -1.39
N ALA A 151 -8.79 19.30 -0.57
CA ALA A 151 -8.63 20.42 0.35
C ALA A 151 -8.32 21.77 -0.34
N LYS A 152 -8.01 21.73 -1.65
CA LYS A 152 -7.75 22.90 -2.50
C LYS A 152 -8.97 23.35 -3.32
N ASN A 153 -10.14 22.72 -3.10
CA ASN A 153 -11.44 23.12 -3.63
C ASN A 153 -12.33 23.62 -2.48
#